data_AF-A0A537FIJ6-F1
#
_entry.id   AF-A0A537FIJ6-F1
#
_cell.length_a   1.000
_cell.length_b   1.000
_cell.length_c   1.000
_cell.angle_alpha   90.00
_cell.angle_beta   90.00
_cell.angle_gamma   90.00
#
_symmetry.space_group_name_H-M   'P 1'
#
loop_
_entity.id
_entity.type
_entity.pdbx_description
1 polymer ?
#
loop_
_entity_poly.entity_id
_entity_poly.type
_entity_poly.pdbx_seq_one_letter_code
_entity_poly.pdbx_strand_id
1 'polypeptide(L)'
;MKKRSGDVDRFGFFGFGLNPRLRHGFTQDDKVLGGVTIGFGDNSDKAGKNRAGGQGFWASMTGATVRIDGRVVMRAGRLSV
;
A
#
# COMPACT_ATOMS: atom_id res chain seq x y z
N MET A 1 18.71 -3.70 24.93
CA MET A 1 17.90 -2.97 23.91
C MET A 1 18.35 -3.43 22.53
N LYS A 2 17.52 -4.17 21.76
CA LYS A 2 17.89 -4.52 20.37
C LYS A 2 17.92 -3.23 19.55
N LYS A 3 19.04 -2.95 18.88
CA LYS A 3 19.18 -1.86 17.90
C LYS A 3 18.08 -2.05 16.85
N ARG A 4 17.11 -1.14 16.80
CA ARG A 4 16.13 -1.08 15.71
C ARG A 4 16.92 -0.65 14.47
N SER A 5 17.09 -1.54 13.51
CA SER A 5 17.95 -1.31 12.33
C SER A 5 17.17 -0.92 11.08
N GLY A 6 15.84 -1.00 11.11
CA GLY A 6 15.00 -0.60 9.98
C GLY A 6 14.75 0.91 9.94
N ASP A 7 14.41 1.37 8.76
CA ASP A 7 14.23 2.77 8.40
C ASP A 7 12.72 3.08 8.25
N VAL A 8 12.25 4.13 8.91
CA VAL A 8 10.85 4.56 8.87
C VAL A 8 10.45 5.18 7.53
N ASP A 9 11.42 5.71 6.78
CA ASP A 9 11.21 6.39 5.50
C ASP A 9 11.41 5.45 4.30
N ARG A 10 11.65 4.16 4.55
CA ARG A 10 11.81 3.15 3.49
C ARG A 10 10.46 2.66 3.00
N PHE A 11 10.31 2.54 1.68
CA PHE A 11 9.13 1.92 1.07
C PHE A 11 8.90 0.50 1.62
N GLY A 12 7.75 0.30 2.25
CA GLY A 12 7.41 -0.89 3.01
C GLY A 12 6.40 -1.79 2.31
N PHE A 13 5.38 -1.20 1.67
CA PHE A 13 4.37 -1.95 0.94
C PHE A 13 3.69 -1.15 -0.18
N PHE A 14 3.13 -1.92 -1.12
CA PHE A 14 2.27 -1.47 -2.21
C PHE A 14 1.04 -2.38 -2.28
N GLY A 15 -0.13 -1.82 -2.61
CA GLY A 15 -1.32 -2.60 -2.91
C GLY A 15 -2.40 -1.77 -3.60
N PHE A 16 -3.40 -2.44 -4.15
CA PHE A 16 -4.61 -1.80 -4.66
C PHE A 16 -5.84 -2.64 -4.36
N GLY A 17 -6.95 -1.96 -4.08
CA GLY A 17 -8.18 -2.60 -3.64
C GLY A 17 -8.97 -3.21 -4.81
N LEU A 18 -9.71 -4.27 -4.49
CA LEU A 18 -10.47 -5.07 -5.45
C LEU A 18 -11.94 -5.25 -5.05
N ASN A 19 -12.38 -4.67 -3.92
CA ASN A 19 -13.73 -4.88 -3.42
C ASN A 19 -14.68 -3.76 -3.91
N PRO A 20 -15.62 -4.03 -4.84
CA PRO A 20 -16.56 -3.03 -5.34
C PRO A 20 -17.63 -2.62 -4.32
N ARG A 21 -17.79 -3.37 -3.21
CA ARG A 21 -18.80 -3.12 -2.17
C ARG A 21 -18.33 -2.14 -1.10
N LEU A 22 -17.04 -1.85 -1.04
CA LEU A 22 -16.48 -0.89 -0.08
C LEU A 22 -16.48 0.54 -0.65
N ARG A 23 -16.37 1.52 0.25
CA ARG A 23 -16.27 2.95 -0.05
C ARG A 23 -15.17 3.56 0.80
N HIS A 24 -14.55 4.61 0.27
CA HIS A 24 -13.53 5.37 1.01
C HIS A 24 -14.13 6.11 2.21
N GLY A 25 -13.29 6.38 3.21
CA GLY A 25 -13.64 7.14 4.41
C GLY A 25 -13.58 6.33 5.70
N PHE A 26 -12.97 5.13 5.68
CA PHE A 26 -12.80 4.28 6.87
C PHE A 26 -11.38 3.67 6.91
N THR A 27 -11.04 3.00 8.00
CA THR A 27 -9.73 2.34 8.18
C THR A 27 -9.45 1.17 7.22
N GLN A 28 -10.33 0.92 6.24
CA GLN A 28 -10.24 -0.18 5.28
C GLN A 28 -10.19 0.31 3.82
N ASP A 29 -9.77 1.55 3.63
CA ASP A 29 -9.63 2.17 2.30
C ASP A 29 -8.70 1.38 1.36
N ASP A 30 -7.79 0.59 1.93
CA ASP A 30 -6.86 -0.30 1.23
C ASP A 30 -7.53 -1.41 0.41
N LYS A 31 -8.81 -1.69 0.71
CA LYS A 31 -9.59 -2.76 0.07
C LYS A 31 -10.56 -2.24 -0.99
N VAL A 32 -10.80 -0.93 -1.04
CA VAL A 32 -11.79 -0.30 -1.93
C VAL A 32 -11.36 -0.45 -3.39
N LEU A 33 -12.24 -0.95 -4.25
CA LEU A 33 -11.95 -1.08 -5.69
C LEU A 33 -11.46 0.25 -6.27
N GLY A 34 -10.28 0.23 -6.88
CA GLY A 34 -9.67 1.41 -7.50
C GLY A 34 -8.86 2.30 -6.56
N GLY A 35 -8.85 2.00 -5.27
CA GLY A 35 -7.93 2.61 -4.30
C GLY A 35 -6.53 2.02 -4.44
N VAL A 36 -5.51 2.87 -4.33
CA VAL A 36 -4.10 2.46 -4.30
C VAL A 36 -3.52 2.82 -2.94
N THR A 37 -2.83 1.88 -2.30
CA THR A 37 -2.22 2.10 -0.98
C THR A 37 -0.72 1.95 -1.08
N ILE A 38 -0.01 2.93 -0.51
CA ILE A 38 1.44 2.88 -0.30
C ILE A 38 1.72 3.01 1.19
N GLY A 39 2.80 2.37 1.63
CA GLY A 39 3.29 2.55 2.99
C GLY A 39 4.79 2.55 3.10
N PHE A 40 5.26 3.21 4.16
CA PHE A 40 6.66 3.36 4.52
C PHE A 40 6.88 2.81 5.93
N GLY A 41 8.10 2.32 6.20
CA GLY A 41 8.50 1.79 7.49
C GLY A 41 8.50 0.27 7.56
N ASP A 42 8.22 -0.26 8.76
CA ASP A 42 8.29 -1.68 9.08
C ASP A 42 7.38 -2.49 8.14
N ASN A 43 7.94 -3.56 7.58
CA ASN A 43 7.19 -4.48 6.70
C ASN A 43 7.34 -5.94 7.15
N SER A 44 7.62 -6.17 8.42
CA SER A 44 7.80 -7.51 8.98
C SER A 44 6.51 -8.33 9.01
N ASP A 45 5.35 -7.68 9.08
CA ASP A 45 4.02 -8.27 8.94
C ASP A 45 3.77 -8.87 7.54
N LYS A 46 4.51 -8.40 6.53
CA LYS A 46 4.55 -8.92 5.15
C LYS A 46 5.81 -9.74 4.87
N ALA A 47 6.46 -10.27 5.92
CA ALA A 47 7.71 -11.03 5.85
C ALA A 47 8.90 -10.25 5.24
N GLY A 48 8.83 -8.92 5.19
CA GLY A 48 9.89 -8.07 4.71
C GLY A 48 11.09 -7.98 5.67
N LYS A 49 12.18 -7.43 5.14
CA LYS A 49 13.46 -7.28 5.85
C LYS A 49 13.60 -5.93 6.58
N ASN A 50 12.70 -4.96 6.35
CA ASN A 50 12.78 -3.67 7.03
C ASN A 50 12.18 -3.77 8.43
N ARG A 51 13.04 -3.79 9.45
CA ARG A 51 12.66 -3.96 10.87
C ARG A 51 12.71 -2.63 11.61
N ALA A 52 11.75 -1.75 11.34
CA ALA A 52 11.62 -0.43 11.96
C ALA A 52 10.87 -0.46 13.30
N GLY A 53 10.70 -1.64 13.91
CA GLY A 53 10.12 -1.78 15.24
C GLY A 53 8.62 -1.55 15.26
N GLY A 54 7.93 -1.92 14.18
CA GLY A 54 6.49 -1.70 13.99
C GLY A 54 6.13 -0.25 13.63
N GLN A 55 7.11 0.64 13.48
CA GLN A 55 6.87 2.02 13.06
C GLN A 55 6.68 2.08 11.55
N GLY A 56 5.72 2.89 11.12
CA GLY A 56 5.45 3.12 9.72
C GLY A 56 4.17 3.92 9.54
N PHE A 57 3.92 4.32 8.31
CA PHE A 57 2.71 5.00 7.91
C PHE A 57 2.22 4.45 6.58
N TRP A 58 0.91 4.49 6.38
CA TRP A 58 0.30 4.17 5.11
C TRP A 58 -0.92 5.01 4.83
N ALA A 59 -1.15 5.23 3.54
CA ALA A 59 -2.28 5.98 3.05
C ALA A 59 -2.81 5.37 1.75
N SER A 60 -4.11 5.49 1.58
CA SER A 60 -4.79 5.18 0.32
C SER A 60 -5.01 6.45 -0.50
N MET A 61 -4.89 6.34 -1.81
CA MET A 61 -5.16 7.40 -2.77
C MET A 61 -6.11 6.93 -3.86
N THR A 62 -6.96 7.85 -4.32
CA THR A 62 -7.87 7.65 -5.46
C THR A 62 -7.26 8.19 -6.75
N GLY A 63 -7.70 7.67 -7.89
CA GLY A 63 -7.32 8.24 -9.20
C GLY A 63 -5.91 7.88 -9.69
N ALA A 64 -5.22 6.96 -9.02
CA ALA A 64 -3.90 6.51 -9.43
C ALA A 64 -3.93 5.72 -10.76
N THR A 65 -2.82 5.77 -11.50
CA THR A 65 -2.54 4.88 -12.63
C THR A 65 -1.42 3.93 -12.23
N VAL A 66 -1.67 2.63 -12.30
CA VAL A 66 -0.71 1.59 -11.92
C VAL A 66 -0.23 0.85 -13.17
N ARG A 67 1.09 0.74 -13.29
CA ARG A 67 1.75 -0.10 -14.30
C ARG A 67 2.58 -1.17 -13.61
N ILE A 68 2.41 -2.43 -14.03
CA ILE A 68 3.22 -3.58 -13.60
C ILE A 68 3.82 -4.18 -14.86
N ASP A 69 5.14 -4.30 -14.92
CA ASP A 69 5.88 -4.80 -16.08
C ASP A 69 5.46 -4.12 -17.40
N GLY A 70 5.28 -2.79 -17.34
CA GLY A 70 4.85 -1.98 -18.48
C GLY A 70 3.34 -2.07 -18.82
N ARG A 71 2.59 -3.00 -18.23
CA ARG A 71 1.14 -3.17 -18.47
C ARG A 71 0.33 -2.29 -17.52
N VAL A 72 -0.64 -1.56 -18.05
CA VAL A 72 -1.56 -0.74 -17.26
C VAL A 72 -2.62 -1.64 -16.61
N VAL A 73 -2.48 -1.92 -15.32
CA VAL A 73 -3.46 -2.70 -14.54
C VAL A 73 -4.53 -1.83 -13.90
N MET A 74 -4.29 -0.53 -13.80
CA MET A 74 -5.27 0.45 -13.33
C MET A 74 -5.03 1.79 -14.02
N ARG A 75 -6.10 2.43 -14.48
CA ARG A 75 -6.06 3.76 -15.12
C ARG A 75 -7.03 4.70 -14.40
N ALA A 76 -6.49 5.76 -13.81
CA ALA A 76 -7.28 6.76 -13.08
C ALA A 76 -8.26 6.13 -12.06
N GLY A 77 -7.80 5.16 -11.27
CA GLY A 77 -8.63 4.42 -10.30
C GLY A 77 -9.58 3.38 -10.90
N ARG A 78 -9.58 3.16 -12.21
CA ARG A 78 -10.36 2.10 -12.86
C ARG A 78 -9.46 0.90 -13.09
N LEU A 79 -9.81 -0.25 -12.50
CA LEU A 79 -9.10 -1.50 -12.73
C LEU A 79 -9.22 -1.89 -14.21
N SER A 80 -8.07 -2.14 -14.86
CA SER A 80 -8.02 -2.69 -16.20
C SER A 80 -8.17 -4.20 -16.09
N VAL A 81 -9.31 -4.71 -16.52
CA VAL A 81 -9.55 -6.16 -16.68
C VAL A 81 -9.16 -6.57 -18.09
#